data_AF-K3X640-F1
#
_entry.id   AF-K3X640-F1
#
_cell.length_a   1.000
_cell.length_b   1.000
_cell.length_c   1.000
_cell.angle_alpha   90.00
_cell.angle_beta   90.00
_cell.angle_gamma   90.00
#
_symmetry.space_group_name_H-M   'P 1'
#
loop_
_entity.id
_entity.type
_entity.pdbx_description
1 polymer ?
#
loop_
_entity_poly.entity_id
_entity_poly.type
_entity_poly.pdbx_seq_one_letter_code
_entity_poly.pdbx_strand_id
1 'polypeptide(L)' 'MYVGRTVVGLPTGIYKFMVFPLHFPDRTEAVRTRVAITFPGMPAELANVAELCLASLVFHVGFIRSTVPPTYPIFQTPVF' A
#
# COMPACT_ATOMS: atom_id res chain seq x y z
N MET A 1 -1.86 -20.26 6.14
CA MET A 1 -1.03 -19.46 5.20
C MET A 1 0.42 -19.46 5.69
N TYR A 2 1.14 -20.59 5.55
CA TYR A 2 2.53 -20.77 6.00
C TYR A 2 3.52 -20.55 4.86
N VAL A 3 3.27 -21.18 3.71
CA VAL A 3 4.10 -21.08 2.50
C VAL A 3 4.27 -19.63 2.04
N GLY A 4 3.18 -18.87 1.94
CA GLY A 4 3.24 -17.47 1.53
C GLY A 4 4.17 -16.63 2.41
N ARG A 5 4.17 -16.87 3.73
CA ARG A 5 5.02 -16.12 4.68
C ARG A 5 6.50 -16.44 4.49
N THR A 6 6.83 -17.70 4.27
CA THR A 6 8.20 -18.13 3.99
C THR A 6 8.74 -17.45 2.72
N VAL A 7 7.91 -17.32 1.69
CA VAL A 7 8.31 -16.71 0.40
C VAL A 7 8.56 -15.20 0.52
N VAL A 8 7.77 -14.47 1.31
CA VAL A 8 7.98 -13.02 1.52
C VAL A 8 8.87 -12.68 2.72
N GLY A 9 9.58 -13.66 3.30
CA GLY A 9 10.53 -13.44 4.39
C GLY A 9 9.88 -13.00 5.71
N LEU A 10 8.59 -13.29 5.91
CA LEU A 10 7.88 -12.94 7.14
C LEU A 10 8.14 -13.97 8.25
N PRO A 11 8.24 -13.56 9.53
CA PRO A 11 8.46 -14.47 10.64
C PRO A 11 7.39 -15.57 10.72
N THR A 12 7.82 -16.83 10.75
CA THR A 12 6.92 -18.00 10.68
C THR A 12 6.26 -18.40 12.00
N GLY A 13 6.57 -17.73 13.13
CA GLY A 13 6.05 -18.07 14.46
C GLY A 13 5.31 -16.95 15.20
N ILE A 14 5.21 -15.76 14.62
CA ILE A 14 4.58 -14.59 15.27
C ILE A 14 3.23 -14.36 14.60
N TYR A 15 2.15 -14.25 15.36
CA TYR A 15 0.79 -13.98 14.82
C TYR A 15 0.56 -12.48 14.54
N LYS A 16 1.32 -11.60 15.20
CA LYS A 16 1.24 -10.13 15.08
C LYS A 16 1.80 -9.53 13.78
N PHE A 17 2.33 -10.34 12.86
CA PHE A 17 2.82 -9.87 11.55
C PHE A 17 1.70 -9.32 10.66
N MET A 18 0.45 -9.75 10.90
CA MET A 18 -0.72 -9.01 10.44
C MET A 18 -0.88 -7.79 11.34
N VAL A 19 0.06 -6.85 11.26
CA VAL A 19 -0.23 -5.45 11.60
C VAL A 19 -1.35 -5.11 10.63
N PHE A 20 -2.54 -4.92 11.20
CA PHE A 20 -3.84 -4.65 10.59
C PHE A 20 -3.84 -4.61 9.05
N PRO A 21 -4.67 -5.42 8.34
CA PRO A 21 -4.79 -5.27 6.90
C PRO A 21 -4.98 -3.80 6.62
N LEU A 22 -4.09 -3.20 5.85
CA LEU A 22 -4.04 -1.76 5.75
C LEU A 22 -5.14 -1.39 4.77
N HIS A 23 -6.34 -1.25 5.31
CA HIS A 23 -7.57 -1.04 4.58
C HIS A 23 -8.14 0.31 4.99
N PHE A 24 -8.72 1.01 4.03
CA PHE A 24 -9.57 2.15 4.35
C PHE A 24 -10.87 1.58 4.94
N PRO A 25 -11.22 1.90 6.20
CA PRO A 25 -12.41 1.36 6.84
C PRO A 25 -13.68 1.74 6.08
N ASP A 26 -13.69 2.93 5.49
CA ASP A 26 -14.71 3.38 4.56
C ASP A 26 -14.14 3.41 3.14
N ARG A 27 -14.62 2.48 2.30
CA ARG A 27 -14.38 2.47 0.84
C ARG A 27 -15.23 3.53 0.13
N THR A 28 -15.09 4.76 0.58
CA THR A 28 -15.78 5.92 0.02
C THR A 28 -15.36 6.12 -1.42
N GLU A 29 -16.23 6.71 -2.24
CA GLU A 29 -15.93 7.05 -3.64
C GLU A 29 -14.59 7.81 -3.78
N ALA A 30 -14.26 8.65 -2.79
CA ALA A 30 -12.97 9.34 -2.70
C ALA A 30 -11.75 8.40 -2.74
N VAL A 31 -11.81 7.23 -2.11
CA VAL A 31 -10.72 6.23 -2.15
C VAL A 31 -10.58 5.66 -3.56
N ARG A 32 -11.71 5.33 -4.21
CA ARG A 32 -11.71 4.80 -5.58
C ARG A 32 -11.16 5.82 -6.58
N THR A 33 -11.56 7.09 -6.44
CA THR A 33 -11.01 8.19 -7.24
C THR A 33 -9.50 8.34 -7.01
N ARG A 34 -9.03 8.30 -5.77
CA ARG A 34 -7.60 8.41 -5.46
C ARG A 34 -6.77 7.23 -5.97
N VAL A 35 -7.31 6.01 -5.90
CA VAL A 35 -6.69 4.82 -6.50
C VAL A 35 -6.59 4.98 -8.01
N ALA A 36 -7.65 5.46 -8.69
CA ALA A 36 -7.65 5.68 -10.13
C ALA A 36 -6.65 6.77 -10.58
N ILE A 37 -6.50 7.84 -9.81
CA ILE A 37 -5.50 8.89 -10.06
C ILE A 37 -4.08 8.37 -9.86
N THR A 38 -3.86 7.56 -8.81
CA THR A 38 -2.54 7.04 -8.45
C THR A 38 -2.07 5.95 -9.42
N PHE A 39 -2.98 5.09 -9.87
CA PHE A 39 -2.69 3.93 -10.70
C PHE A 39 -3.53 3.99 -12.00
N PRO A 40 -3.18 4.90 -12.93
CA PRO A 40 -3.93 5.04 -14.18
C PRO A 40 -3.80 3.78 -15.04
N GLY A 41 -4.93 3.32 -15.61
CA GLY A 41 -4.95 2.17 -16.52
C GLY A 41 -4.96 0.80 -15.85
N MET A 42 -5.15 0.74 -14.54
CA MET A 42 -5.19 -0.52 -13.81
C MET A 42 -6.45 -1.35 -14.10
N PRO A 43 -6.33 -2.67 -14.32
CA PRO A 43 -7.47 -3.56 -14.47
C PRO A 43 -8.37 -3.55 -13.23
N ALA A 44 -9.68 -3.62 -13.44
CA ALA A 44 -10.68 -3.66 -12.35
C ALA A 44 -10.45 -4.83 -11.38
N GLU A 45 -9.92 -5.94 -11.88
CA GLU A 45 -9.56 -7.14 -11.10
C GLU A 45 -8.48 -6.86 -10.05
N LEU A 46 -7.62 -5.86 -10.28
CA LEU A 46 -6.53 -5.47 -9.39
C LEU A 46 -6.89 -4.28 -8.49
N ALA A 47 -8.13 -3.78 -8.54
CA ALA A 47 -8.54 -2.62 -7.75
C ALA A 47 -8.29 -2.82 -6.23
N ASN A 48 -8.56 -4.02 -5.71
CA ASN A 48 -8.30 -4.35 -4.31
C ASN A 48 -6.81 -4.31 -3.96
N VAL A 49 -5.94 -4.75 -4.87
CA VAL A 49 -4.47 -4.76 -4.66
C VAL A 49 -3.95 -3.34 -4.57
N ALA A 50 -4.45 -2.45 -5.42
CA ALA A 50 -4.02 -1.07 -5.39
C ALA A 50 -4.63 -0.23 -4.27
N GLU A 51 -5.84 -0.56 -3.81
CA GLU A 51 -6.36 0.02 -2.58
C GLU A 51 -5.42 -0.30 -1.40
N LEU A 52 -4.99 -1.56 -1.27
CA LEU A 52 -4.01 -1.97 -0.26
C LEU A 52 -2.65 -1.29 -0.45
N CYS A 53 -2.20 -1.13 -1.70
CA CYS A 53 -0.95 -0.43 -2.01
C CYS A 53 -1.02 1.05 -1.62
N LEU A 54 -2.10 1.75 -1.99
CA LEU A 54 -2.33 3.14 -1.63
C LEU A 54 -2.41 3.32 -0.12
N ALA A 55 -3.14 2.44 0.56
CA ALA A 55 -3.24 2.47 2.01
C ALA A 55 -1.84 2.32 2.64
N SER A 56 -1.05 1.32 2.19
CA SER A 56 0.33 1.10 2.63
C SER A 56 1.21 2.35 2.46
N LEU A 57 1.15 3.00 1.29
CA LEU A 57 1.88 4.24 1.02
C LEU A 57 1.49 5.36 1.98
N VAL A 58 0.20 5.56 2.24
CA VAL A 58 -0.31 6.60 3.15
C VAL A 58 0.15 6.33 4.59
N PHE A 59 0.10 5.09 5.05
CA PHE A 59 0.54 4.73 6.41
C PHE A 59 2.05 4.89 6.60
N HIS A 60 2.83 4.56 5.57
CA HIS A 60 4.30 4.64 5.63
C HIS A 60 4.86 5.98 5.13
N VAL A 61 4.03 6.97 4.81
CA VAL A 61 4.48 8.26 4.23
C VAL A 61 5.57 8.94 5.07
N GLY A 62 5.44 8.93 6.39
CA GLY A 62 6.44 9.53 7.30
C GLY A 62 7.79 8.79 7.24
N PHE A 63 7.74 7.46 7.19
CA PHE A 63 8.94 6.63 7.05
C PHE A 63 9.60 6.80 5.67
N ILE A 64 8.82 6.89 4.60
CA ILE A 64 9.33 7.09 3.24
C ILE A 64 10.04 8.44 3.13
N ARG A 65 9.43 9.52 3.67
CA ARG A 65 10.03 10.86 3.70
C ARG A 65 11.31 10.93 4.53
N SER A 66 11.44 10.13 5.59
CA SER A 66 12.67 10.12 6.41
C SER A 66 13.80 9.27 5.81
N THR A 67 13.46 8.28 4.98
CA THR A 67 14.42 7.25 4.52
C THR A 67 14.91 7.50 3.11
N VAL A 68 14.05 8.04 2.24
CA VAL A 68 14.33 8.19 0.80
C VAL A 68 14.72 9.64 0.50
N PRO A 69 15.74 9.89 -0.34
CA PRO A 69 16.12 11.24 -0.75
C PRO A 69 14.95 12.01 -1.39
N PRO A 70 14.80 13.32 -1.15
CA PRO A 70 13.70 14.13 -1.71
C PRO A 70 13.65 14.15 -3.25
N THR A 71 14.78 13.85 -3.90
CA THR A 71 14.91 13.80 -5.37
C THR A 71 14.33 12.52 -5.98
N TYR A 72 13.86 11.58 -5.16
CA TYR A 72 13.41 10.29 -5.67
C TYR A 72 12.08 10.42 -6.43
N PRO A 73 11.91 9.75 -7.58
CA PRO A 73 10.73 9.90 -8.44
C PRO A 73 9.39 9.59 -7.76
N ILE A 74 9.41 8.84 -6.66
CA ILE A 74 8.20 8.54 -5.87
C ILE A 74 7.50 9.82 -5.38
N PHE A 75 8.27 10.87 -5.09
CA PHE A 75 7.75 12.17 -4.66
C PHE A 75 7.18 13.03 -5.79
N GLN A 76 7.28 12.56 -7.04
CA GLN A 76 6.63 13.19 -8.20
C GLN A 76 5.29 12.54 -8.53
N THR A 77 4.86 11.54 -7.74
CA THR A 77 3.57 10.87 -7.92
C THR A 77 2.44 11.62 -7.21
N PRO A 78 1.17 11.50 -7.64
CA PRO A 78 0.03 12.18 -7.02
C PRO A 78 -0.23 11.85 -5.53
N VAL A 79 0.48 10.86 -4.99
CA VAL A 79 0.32 10.39 -3.60
C VAL A 79 1.13 11.24 -2.61
N PHE A 80 2.23 11.87 -3.07
CA PHE A 80 3.23 12.54 -2.22
C PHE A 80 3.24 14.05 -2.38
#